data_AF-A0A6P4G3V2-F1
#
_entry.id   AF-A0A6P4G3V2-F1
#
_cell.length_a   1.000
_cell.length_b   1.000
_cell.length_c   1.000
_cell.angle_alpha   90.00
_cell.angle_beta   90.00
_cell.angle_gamma   90.00
#
_symmetry.space_group_name_H-M   'P 1'
#
loop_
_entity.id
_entity.type
_entity.pdbx_description
1 polymer ?
#
loop_
_entity_poly.entity_id
_entity_poly.type
_entity_poly.pdbx_seq_one_letter_code
_entity_poly.pdbx_strand_id
1 'polypeptide(L)'
;SGPSTHVTVVRSVRMLAIGEWHKIKMAQRGRWLTLWVEGSASSALAPSAEVLVEPDSLLYIGGLKDVSKLPHNAISGFPIPFRGCVRGLVVSGTRIVLNETNIVESRNIRDCDGTACGGDSCESGGHCWLDEKLQPHCICPEYAKGDRCEYSETCKLIPCKNNGRCLRSGRCSCPNGWGGFYCEI
;
A
#
# COMPACT_ATOMS: atom_id res chain seq x y z
N SER A 1 7.59 0.66 -40.29
CA SER A 1 8.52 0.87 -39.16
C SER A 1 7.72 1.36 -37.97
N GLY A 2 7.39 0.48 -37.03
CA GLY A 2 6.65 0.85 -35.81
C GLY A 2 7.54 1.60 -34.82
N PRO A 3 6.97 2.29 -33.81
CA PRO A 3 7.74 3.07 -32.85
C PRO A 3 8.69 2.16 -32.06
N SER A 4 9.98 2.47 -32.10
CA SER A 4 11.03 1.80 -31.32
C SER A 4 10.86 2.13 -29.85
N THR A 5 10.17 1.29 -29.09
CA THR A 5 10.09 1.42 -27.63
C THR A 5 11.41 0.93 -27.03
N HIS A 6 12.30 1.87 -26.71
CA HIS A 6 13.52 1.57 -25.96
C HIS A 6 13.14 1.17 -24.52
N VAL A 7 13.33 -0.10 -24.17
CA VAL A 7 13.15 -0.59 -22.80
C VAL A 7 14.51 -0.74 -22.14
N THR A 8 14.67 -0.10 -20.99
CA THR A 8 15.82 -0.32 -20.11
C THR A 8 15.43 -1.32 -19.04
N VAL A 9 16.23 -2.37 -18.89
CA VAL A 9 16.02 -3.42 -17.89
C VAL A 9 17.13 -3.35 -16.86
N VAL A 10 16.76 -3.24 -15.58
CA VAL A 10 17.69 -3.38 -14.45
C VAL A 10 17.42 -4.72 -13.79
N ARG A 11 18.46 -5.54 -13.62
CA ARG A 11 18.39 -6.83 -12.92
C ARG A 11 19.28 -6.79 -11.69
N SER A 12 18.78 -7.34 -10.59
CA SER A 12 19.61 -7.54 -9.40
C SER A 12 20.56 -8.71 -9.59
N VAL A 13 21.75 -8.62 -8.98
CA VAL A 13 22.70 -9.73 -8.88
C VAL A 13 22.37 -10.71 -7.75
N ARG A 14 21.43 -10.36 -6.87
CA ARG A 14 21.03 -11.25 -5.76
C ARG A 14 20.02 -12.28 -6.24
N MET A 15 20.27 -13.52 -5.87
CA MET A 15 19.27 -14.59 -5.96
C MET A 15 18.30 -14.46 -4.77
N LEU A 16 17.01 -14.62 -5.05
CA LEU A 16 15.97 -14.55 -4.03
C LEU A 16 15.45 -15.96 -3.72
N ALA A 17 15.30 -16.26 -2.44
CA ALA A 17 14.66 -17.49 -1.99
C ALA A 17 13.14 -17.43 -2.27
N ILE A 18 12.59 -18.49 -2.86
CA ILE A 18 11.16 -18.60 -3.11
C ILE A 18 10.45 -18.87 -1.78
N GLY A 19 9.29 -18.26 -1.56
CA GLY A 19 8.48 -18.45 -0.35
C GLY A 19 8.87 -17.54 0.82
N GLU A 20 9.92 -16.73 0.66
CA GLU A 20 10.34 -15.75 1.66
C GLU A 20 9.96 -14.32 1.25
N TRP A 21 9.83 -13.45 2.25
CA TRP A 21 9.59 -12.02 2.03
C TRP A 21 10.89 -11.32 1.64
N HIS A 22 10.83 -10.55 0.54
CA HIS A 22 11.94 -9.72 0.08
C HIS A 22 11.54 -8.25 -0.01
N LYS A 23 12.44 -7.35 0.39
CA LYS A 23 12.32 -5.91 0.29
C LYS A 23 12.97 -5.41 -0.99
N ILE A 24 12.12 -4.94 -1.90
CA ILE A 24 12.52 -4.37 -3.18
C ILE A 24 12.21 -2.87 -3.17
N LYS A 25 13.17 -2.05 -3.60
CA LYS A 25 12.96 -0.63 -3.86
C LYS A 25 13.43 -0.30 -5.26
N MET A 26 12.75 0.60 -5.94
CA MET A 26 13.21 1.13 -7.22
C MET A 26 13.04 2.65 -7.23
N ALA A 27 13.96 3.34 -7.88
CA ALA A 27 13.87 4.78 -8.07
C ALA A 27 14.54 5.18 -9.38
N GLN A 28 14.02 6.24 -9.99
CA GLN A 28 14.64 6.93 -11.10
C GLN A 28 15.14 8.30 -10.66
N ARG A 29 16.41 8.61 -10.92
CA ARG A 29 17.00 9.93 -10.70
C ARG A 29 17.63 10.44 -12.00
N GLY A 30 16.92 11.33 -12.68
CA GLY A 30 17.28 11.69 -14.06
C GLY A 30 17.27 10.44 -14.94
N ARG A 31 18.41 10.12 -15.57
CA ARG A 31 18.56 8.91 -16.41
C ARG A 31 18.94 7.66 -15.63
N TRP A 32 19.25 7.77 -14.33
CA TRP A 32 19.67 6.60 -13.54
C TRP A 32 18.45 5.87 -13.00
N LEU A 33 18.26 4.63 -13.44
CA LEU A 33 17.33 3.68 -12.84
C LEU A 33 18.12 2.83 -11.85
N THR A 34 17.68 2.81 -10.60
CA THR A 34 18.31 2.00 -9.56
C THR A 34 17.29 1.10 -8.89
N LEU A 35 17.66 -0.17 -8.79
CA LEU A 35 16.92 -1.24 -8.11
C LEU A 35 17.72 -1.66 -6.88
N TRP A 36 17.11 -1.64 -5.71
CA TRP A 36 17.66 -2.20 -4.49
C TRP A 36 16.90 -3.46 -4.11
N VAL A 37 17.62 -4.54 -3.86
CA VAL A 37 17.08 -5.81 -3.36
C VAL A 37 17.85 -6.17 -2.09
N GLU A 38 17.17 -6.18 -0.94
CA GLU A 38 17.80 -6.34 0.38
C GLU A 38 19.01 -5.41 0.59
N GLY A 39 18.88 -4.16 0.15
CA GLY A 39 19.93 -3.15 0.26
C GLY A 39 21.03 -3.22 -0.82
N SER A 40 21.15 -4.32 -1.59
CA SER A 40 22.08 -4.40 -2.72
C SER A 40 21.53 -3.64 -3.93
N ALA A 41 22.30 -2.68 -4.44
CA ALA A 41 21.92 -1.82 -5.54
C ALA A 41 22.38 -2.39 -6.90
N SER A 42 21.54 -2.26 -7.91
CA SER A 42 21.88 -2.46 -9.32
C SER A 42 21.29 -1.31 -10.11
N SER A 43 22.04 -0.79 -11.08
CA SER A 43 21.63 0.42 -11.82
C SER A 43 21.83 0.27 -13.31
N ALA A 44 21.01 0.98 -14.09
CA ALA A 44 21.19 1.15 -15.53
C ALA A 44 20.81 2.56 -15.97
N LEU A 45 21.27 2.96 -17.15
CA LEU A 45 20.93 4.23 -17.76
C LEU A 45 19.70 4.09 -18.66
N ALA A 46 18.66 4.86 -18.37
CA ALA A 46 17.50 5.03 -19.22
C ALA A 46 17.83 5.91 -20.45
N PRO A 47 17.10 5.74 -21.57
CA PRO A 47 17.24 6.58 -22.75
C PRO A 47 16.94 8.05 -22.46
N SER A 48 15.92 8.31 -21.62
CA SER A 48 15.47 9.65 -21.24
C SER A 48 15.43 9.81 -19.72
N ALA A 49 15.60 11.06 -19.27
CA ALA A 49 15.40 11.45 -17.88
C ALA A 49 13.92 11.68 -17.54
N GLU A 50 13.10 11.94 -18.56
CA GLU A 50 11.69 12.27 -18.41
C GLU A 50 10.85 11.00 -18.52
N VAL A 51 10.15 10.68 -17.42
CA VAL A 51 9.01 9.76 -17.45
C VAL A 51 7.79 10.61 -17.18
N LEU A 52 7.06 10.94 -18.24
CA LEU A 52 5.75 11.56 -18.12
C LEU A 52 4.79 10.47 -17.63
N VAL A 53 4.55 10.44 -16.32
CA VAL A 53 3.48 9.65 -15.73
C VAL A 53 2.23 10.51 -15.78
N GLU A 54 1.27 10.14 -16.61
CA GLU A 54 -0.01 10.85 -16.67
C GLU A 54 -0.69 10.80 -15.29
N PRO A 55 -1.37 11.88 -14.86
CA PRO A 55 -1.98 11.96 -13.52
C PRO A 55 -2.96 10.82 -13.20
N ASP A 56 -3.60 10.25 -14.22
CA ASP A 56 -4.60 9.19 -14.10
C ASP A 56 -4.09 7.82 -14.58
N SER A 57 -2.77 7.69 -14.77
CA SER A 57 -2.18 6.42 -15.20
C SER A 57 -2.34 5.35 -14.12
N LEU A 58 -2.81 4.17 -14.54
CA LEU A 58 -3.02 3.03 -13.65
C LEU A 58 -1.69 2.32 -13.37
N LEU A 59 -1.45 2.04 -12.08
CA LEU A 59 -0.36 1.17 -11.65
C LEU A 59 -0.85 -0.30 -11.64
N TYR A 60 -0.21 -1.14 -12.44
CA TYR A 60 -0.50 -2.58 -12.48
C TYR A 60 0.53 -3.35 -11.67
N ILE A 61 0.05 -4.25 -10.80
CA ILE A 61 0.87 -5.14 -9.99
C ILE A 61 0.37 -6.56 -10.25
N GLY A 62 1.28 -7.52 -10.40
CA GLY A 62 0.91 -8.92 -10.62
C GLY A 62 0.73 -9.28 -12.10
N GLY A 63 0.24 -8.36 -12.93
CA GLY A 63 0.08 -8.58 -14.38
C GLY A 63 -0.92 -7.64 -15.04
N LEU A 64 -1.21 -7.90 -16.31
CA LEU A 64 -2.25 -7.20 -17.09
C LEU A 64 -3.38 -8.17 -17.45
N LYS A 65 -4.59 -7.63 -17.64
CA LYS A 65 -5.75 -8.35 -18.17
C LYS A 65 -5.49 -8.94 -19.56
N ASP A 66 -4.79 -8.16 -20.38
CA ASP A 66 -4.33 -8.56 -21.70
C ASP A 66 -2.80 -8.39 -21.76
N VAL A 67 -2.09 -9.50 -21.58
CA VAL A 67 -0.62 -9.53 -21.56
C VAL A 67 -0.01 -9.26 -22.94
N SER A 68 -0.78 -9.32 -24.02
CA SER A 68 -0.32 -8.94 -25.36
C SER A 68 -0.06 -7.43 -25.49
N LYS A 69 -0.56 -6.62 -24.54
CA LYS A 69 -0.25 -5.18 -24.45
C LYS A 69 1.10 -4.87 -23.80
N LEU A 70 1.79 -5.87 -23.25
CA LEU A 70 3.13 -5.66 -22.71
C LEU A 70 4.14 -5.39 -23.85
N PRO A 71 5.11 -4.49 -23.64
CA PRO A 71 6.24 -4.36 -24.54
C PRO A 71 6.94 -5.72 -24.71
N HIS A 72 7.29 -6.08 -25.95
CA HIS A 72 7.87 -7.39 -26.30
C HIS A 72 9.15 -7.76 -25.50
N ASN A 73 9.82 -6.76 -24.93
CA ASN A 73 11.07 -6.86 -24.18
C ASN A 73 10.90 -6.56 -22.67
N ALA A 74 9.66 -6.47 -22.17
CA ALA A 74 9.39 -6.23 -20.75
C ALA A 74 9.76 -7.44 -19.86
N ILE A 75 9.72 -8.66 -20.40
CA ILE A 75 9.97 -9.91 -19.65
C ILE A 75 10.90 -10.82 -20.47
N SER A 76 11.79 -11.55 -19.81
CA SER A 76 12.60 -12.60 -20.44
C SER A 76 11.77 -13.86 -20.67
N GLY A 77 11.06 -13.93 -21.80
CA GLY A 77 10.26 -15.09 -22.19
C GLY A 77 8.78 -14.77 -22.36
N PHE A 78 7.93 -15.79 -22.28
CA PHE A 78 6.48 -15.60 -22.38
C PHE A 78 5.96 -14.78 -21.18
N PRO A 79 5.07 -13.81 -21.40
CA PRO A 79 4.53 -12.99 -20.33
C PRO A 79 3.66 -13.86 -19.41
N ILE A 80 4.21 -14.20 -18.26
CA ILE A 80 3.50 -14.90 -17.19
C ILE A 80 3.15 -13.90 -16.07
N PRO A 81 1.88 -13.86 -15.62
CA PRO A 81 1.52 -13.08 -14.45
C PRO A 81 2.32 -13.55 -13.23
N PHE A 82 2.70 -12.61 -12.38
CA PHE A 82 3.32 -12.90 -11.10
C PHE A 82 2.33 -13.63 -10.18
N ARG A 83 2.82 -14.69 -9.55
CA ARG A 83 2.08 -15.49 -8.57
C ARG A 83 2.88 -15.50 -7.27
N GLY A 84 2.37 -14.81 -6.26
CA GLY A 84 3.00 -14.71 -4.96
C GLY A 84 2.33 -13.64 -4.10
N CYS A 85 3.04 -13.23 -3.06
CA CYS A 85 2.57 -12.23 -2.10
C CYS A 85 3.21 -10.87 -2.36
N VAL A 86 2.42 -9.80 -2.20
CA VAL A 86 2.91 -8.41 -2.23
C VAL A 86 2.34 -7.67 -1.04
N ARG A 87 3.19 -6.98 -0.27
CA ARG A 87 2.76 -6.12 0.85
C ARG A 87 3.67 -4.91 0.98
N GLY A 88 3.19 -3.90 1.71
CA GLY A 88 4.00 -2.71 2.02
C GLY A 88 4.30 -1.83 0.81
N LEU A 89 3.34 -1.67 -0.09
CA LEU A 89 3.49 -0.83 -1.28
C LEU A 89 3.66 0.65 -0.88
N VAL A 90 4.72 1.27 -1.38
CA VAL A 90 5.00 2.70 -1.24
C VAL A 90 5.35 3.26 -2.61
N VAL A 91 4.62 4.29 -3.04
CA VAL A 91 4.83 4.96 -4.32
C VAL A 91 5.05 6.44 -4.06
N SER A 92 6.17 6.97 -4.55
CA SER A 92 6.55 8.39 -4.36
C SER A 92 6.51 8.86 -2.90
N GLY A 93 6.82 7.98 -1.96
CA GLY A 93 6.81 8.26 -0.52
C GLY A 93 5.45 8.04 0.18
N THR A 94 4.36 7.89 -0.58
CA THR A 94 3.03 7.60 -0.03
C THR A 94 2.81 6.10 0.07
N ARG A 95 2.40 5.63 1.26
CA ARG A 95 2.01 4.23 1.45
C ARG A 95 0.63 4.00 0.85
N ILE A 96 0.53 3.04 -0.07
CA ILE A 96 -0.73 2.64 -0.69
C ILE A 96 -1.20 1.33 -0.05
N VAL A 97 -2.41 1.34 0.51
CA VAL A 97 -3.02 0.14 1.08
C VAL A 97 -3.61 -0.70 -0.05
N LEU A 98 -3.30 -1.99 -0.10
CA LEU A 98 -3.78 -2.91 -1.13
C LEU A 98 -5.13 -3.52 -0.73
N ASN A 99 -6.18 -2.72 -0.77
CA ASN A 99 -7.57 -3.08 -0.42
C ASN A 99 -8.56 -2.48 -1.44
N GLU A 100 -9.86 -2.72 -1.25
CA GLU A 100 -10.90 -2.28 -2.18
C GLU A 100 -10.99 -0.76 -2.38
N THR A 101 -10.44 0.06 -1.46
CA THR A 101 -10.44 1.52 -1.63
C THR A 101 -9.41 2.01 -2.64
N ASN A 102 -8.34 1.26 -2.90
CA ASN A 102 -7.27 1.66 -3.82
C ASN A 102 -7.09 0.71 -5.03
N ILE A 103 -7.79 -0.43 -5.04
CA ILE A 103 -7.74 -1.41 -6.12
C ILE A 103 -8.90 -1.16 -7.08
N VAL A 104 -8.58 -0.79 -8.33
CA VAL A 104 -9.59 -0.53 -9.38
C VAL A 104 -10.14 -1.83 -9.99
N GLU A 105 -9.26 -2.78 -10.31
CA GLU A 105 -9.63 -4.11 -10.83
C GLU A 105 -8.67 -5.16 -10.26
N SER A 106 -9.16 -6.36 -9.94
CA SER A 106 -8.35 -7.47 -9.46
C SER A 106 -8.86 -8.81 -9.98
N ARG A 107 -7.96 -9.82 -10.02
CA ARG A 107 -8.33 -11.20 -10.38
C ARG A 107 -7.50 -12.18 -9.57
N ASN A 108 -8.17 -13.16 -8.94
CA ASN A 108 -7.54 -14.20 -8.13
C ASN A 108 -6.68 -13.66 -6.97
N ILE A 109 -7.00 -12.47 -6.46
CA ILE A 109 -6.35 -11.90 -5.28
C ILE A 109 -7.06 -12.42 -4.05
N ARG A 110 -6.26 -12.92 -3.10
CA ARG A 110 -6.67 -13.32 -1.77
C ARG A 110 -5.53 -13.04 -0.82
N ASP A 111 -5.83 -13.01 0.46
CA ASP A 111 -4.78 -13.03 1.47
C ASP A 111 -3.92 -14.29 1.28
N CYS A 112 -2.61 -14.09 1.25
CA CYS A 112 -1.67 -15.07 0.71
C CYS A 112 -0.67 -15.55 1.75
N ASP A 113 -0.49 -14.80 2.84
CA ASP A 113 0.36 -15.22 3.94
C ASP A 113 -0.43 -15.99 5.00
N GLY A 114 -1.77 -15.92 4.98
CA GLY A 114 -2.62 -16.56 5.98
C GLY A 114 -2.25 -16.11 7.40
N THR A 115 -1.50 -15.00 7.50
CA THR A 115 -1.05 -14.47 8.76
C THR A 115 -2.21 -13.73 9.38
N ALA A 116 -2.19 -13.66 10.69
CA ALA A 116 -3.24 -13.03 11.43
C ALA A 116 -3.28 -11.49 11.26
N CYS A 117 -2.45 -10.91 10.36
CA CYS A 117 -2.54 -9.52 9.89
C CYS A 117 -3.09 -9.39 8.46
N GLY A 118 -3.62 -10.46 7.86
CA GLY A 118 -4.28 -10.44 6.56
C GLY A 118 -5.60 -9.66 6.55
N GLY A 119 -5.95 -9.15 5.35
CA GLY A 119 -7.27 -8.66 4.93
C GLY A 119 -8.23 -8.05 5.96
N ASP A 120 -7.82 -7.06 6.76
CA ASP A 120 -8.64 -6.31 7.76
C ASP A 120 -8.52 -6.76 9.22
N SER A 121 -7.38 -7.34 9.63
CA SER A 121 -7.20 -7.82 11.01
C SER A 121 -7.30 -6.75 12.11
N CYS A 122 -7.12 -5.46 11.77
CA CYS A 122 -7.38 -4.33 12.67
C CYS A 122 -8.51 -3.47 12.10
N GLU A 123 -9.55 -3.30 12.88
CA GLU A 123 -10.74 -2.50 12.58
C GLU A 123 -10.45 -0.99 12.62
N SER A 124 -11.40 -0.18 12.17
CA SER A 124 -11.37 1.29 12.29
C SER A 124 -10.09 1.97 11.74
N GLY A 125 -9.39 1.32 10.80
CA GLY A 125 -8.13 1.84 10.23
C GLY A 125 -6.89 1.63 11.11
N GLY A 126 -6.94 0.69 12.07
CA GLY A 126 -5.79 0.30 12.88
C GLY A 126 -4.63 -0.28 12.09
N HIS A 127 -3.40 -0.08 12.58
CA HIS A 127 -2.20 -0.64 11.96
C HIS A 127 -1.87 -2.01 12.54
N CYS A 128 -1.97 -3.06 11.71
CA CYS A 128 -1.58 -4.42 12.10
C CYS A 128 -0.08 -4.64 11.96
N TRP A 129 0.54 -5.22 12.99
CA TRP A 129 1.92 -5.71 12.99
C TRP A 129 2.00 -7.08 13.67
N LEU A 130 3.04 -7.86 13.36
CA LEU A 130 3.26 -9.19 13.93
C LEU A 130 4.42 -9.16 14.94
N ASP A 131 4.30 -9.86 16.06
CA ASP A 131 5.40 -10.04 17.02
C ASP A 131 6.39 -11.15 16.62
N GLU A 132 7.40 -11.41 17.46
CA GLU A 132 8.42 -12.45 17.22
C GLU A 132 7.84 -13.87 17.10
N LYS A 133 6.61 -14.10 17.58
CA LYS A 133 5.88 -15.37 17.51
C LYS A 133 4.82 -15.39 16.40
N LEU A 134 4.85 -14.39 15.50
CA LEU A 134 3.88 -14.20 14.41
C LEU A 134 2.43 -14.01 14.89
N GLN A 135 2.23 -13.50 16.12
CA GLN A 135 0.90 -13.13 16.60
C GLN A 135 0.54 -11.70 16.14
N PRO A 136 -0.74 -11.45 15.81
CA PRO A 136 -1.17 -10.13 15.35
C PRO A 136 -1.34 -9.17 16.50
N HIS A 137 -0.94 -7.94 16.28
CA HIS A 137 -1.12 -6.83 17.21
C HIS A 137 -1.59 -5.61 16.43
N CYS A 138 -2.51 -4.86 17.02
CA CYS A 138 -3.05 -3.64 16.40
C CYS A 138 -2.59 -2.39 17.14
N ILE A 139 -2.13 -1.40 16.38
CA ILE A 139 -1.95 -0.04 16.86
C ILE A 139 -3.20 0.75 16.45
N CYS A 140 -4.02 1.11 17.43
CA CYS A 140 -5.28 1.78 17.18
C CYS A 140 -5.11 3.30 17.00
N PRO A 141 -5.87 3.90 16.05
CA PRO A 141 -5.97 5.35 15.96
C PRO A 141 -6.65 5.91 17.22
N GLU A 142 -6.48 7.21 17.47
CA GLU A 142 -6.90 7.87 18.71
C GLU A 142 -8.39 7.66 19.06
N TYR A 143 -9.24 7.50 18.05
CA TYR A 143 -10.69 7.32 18.20
C TYR A 143 -11.14 5.86 18.37
N ALA A 144 -10.22 4.89 18.39
CA ALA A 144 -10.51 3.46 18.51
C ALA A 144 -9.67 2.77 19.60
N LYS A 145 -10.22 1.71 20.20
CA LYS A 145 -9.62 0.89 21.26
C LYS A 145 -9.97 -0.59 21.07
N GLY A 146 -9.35 -1.45 21.87
CA GLY A 146 -9.47 -2.91 21.77
C GLY A 146 -8.26 -3.53 21.09
N ASP A 147 -8.09 -4.84 21.25
CA ASP A 147 -6.95 -5.58 20.71
C ASP A 147 -6.94 -5.58 19.17
N ARG A 148 -8.10 -5.36 18.54
CA ARG A 148 -8.28 -5.19 17.10
C ARG A 148 -8.86 -3.83 16.72
N CYS A 149 -8.83 -2.83 17.60
CA CYS A 149 -9.41 -1.50 17.35
C CYS A 149 -10.92 -1.51 17.05
N GLU A 150 -11.62 -2.51 17.60
CA GLU A 150 -13.04 -2.78 17.37
C GLU A 150 -13.98 -1.87 18.17
N TYR A 151 -13.47 -1.14 19.17
CA TYR A 151 -14.27 -0.24 20.01
C TYR A 151 -14.05 1.21 19.59
N SER A 152 -15.10 1.86 19.09
CA SER A 152 -15.11 3.32 18.91
C SER A 152 -15.43 4.00 20.25
N GLU A 153 -14.49 4.78 20.79
CA GLU A 153 -14.63 5.38 22.13
C GLU A 153 -15.51 6.63 22.17
N THR A 154 -15.85 7.16 21.00
CA THR A 154 -16.14 8.58 20.92
C THR A 154 -17.64 8.75 21.23
N CYS A 155 -17.93 9.47 22.32
CA CYS A 155 -19.21 9.65 23.05
C CYS A 155 -19.72 8.60 24.04
N LYS A 156 -19.55 7.29 23.81
CA LYS A 156 -20.05 6.28 24.77
C LYS A 156 -19.22 6.24 26.05
N LEU A 157 -17.93 6.60 25.94
CA LEU A 157 -17.00 6.64 27.06
C LEU A 157 -16.62 8.08 27.44
N ILE A 158 -16.51 8.98 26.46
CA ILE A 158 -16.26 10.40 26.71
C ILE A 158 -17.45 11.23 26.20
N PRO A 159 -18.35 11.69 27.09
CA PRO A 159 -19.50 12.50 26.70
C PRO A 159 -19.07 13.85 26.11
N CYS A 160 -19.78 14.29 25.08
CA CYS A 160 -19.62 15.63 24.52
C CYS A 160 -19.91 16.72 25.57
N LYS A 161 -19.02 17.70 25.68
CA LYS A 161 -19.10 18.86 26.57
C LYS A 161 -19.93 19.97 25.95
N ASN A 162 -20.29 20.96 26.77
CA ASN A 162 -20.97 22.20 26.35
C ASN A 162 -22.21 21.94 25.49
N ASN A 163 -23.01 20.95 25.89
CA ASN A 163 -24.22 20.55 25.17
C ASN A 163 -23.98 20.09 23.72
N GLY A 164 -22.74 19.66 23.43
CA GLY A 164 -22.38 19.04 22.18
C GLY A 164 -23.18 17.77 21.95
N ARG A 165 -23.66 17.59 20.72
CA ARG A 165 -24.43 16.42 20.35
C ARG A 165 -23.48 15.34 19.87
N CYS A 166 -23.51 14.17 20.51
CA CYS A 166 -22.82 13.03 19.96
C CYS A 166 -23.41 12.65 18.60
N LEU A 167 -22.55 12.61 17.58
CA LEU A 167 -22.92 12.08 16.28
C LEU A 167 -22.78 10.57 16.28
N ARG A 168 -23.48 9.89 15.36
CA ARG A 168 -23.38 8.44 15.21
C ARG A 168 -21.96 7.95 14.85
N SER A 169 -21.09 8.84 14.37
CA SER A 169 -19.66 8.58 14.14
C SER A 169 -18.80 8.61 15.40
N GLY A 170 -19.42 8.88 16.57
CA GLY A 170 -18.76 9.06 17.86
C GLY A 170 -18.06 10.42 18.04
N ARG A 171 -17.95 11.23 16.99
CA ARG A 171 -17.47 12.61 17.10
C ARG A 171 -18.54 13.53 17.69
N CYS A 172 -18.13 14.54 18.44
CA CYS A 172 -19.05 15.55 18.97
C CYS A 172 -19.35 16.64 17.95
N SER A 173 -20.63 16.99 17.84
CA SER A 173 -21.12 18.16 17.13
C SER A 173 -21.24 19.31 18.10
N CYS A 174 -20.41 20.33 17.92
CA CYS A 174 -20.32 21.44 18.86
C CYS A 174 -21.28 22.57 18.52
N PRO A 175 -21.93 23.19 19.52
CA PRO A 175 -22.70 24.40 19.31
C PRO A 175 -21.79 25.59 18.94
N ASN A 176 -22.39 26.64 18.38
CA ASN A 176 -21.67 27.85 17.99
C ASN A 176 -20.91 28.46 19.17
N GLY A 177 -19.63 28.76 18.95
CA GLY A 177 -18.73 29.27 19.99
C GLY A 177 -17.92 28.18 20.71
N TRP A 178 -18.14 26.90 20.39
CA TRP A 178 -17.38 25.77 20.92
C TRP A 178 -16.77 24.92 19.80
N GLY A 179 -15.64 24.28 20.08
CA GLY A 179 -14.85 23.44 19.20
C GLY A 179 -14.06 22.38 19.97
N GLY A 180 -13.15 21.69 19.28
CA GLY A 180 -12.49 20.51 19.83
C GLY A 180 -13.22 19.20 19.51
N PHE A 181 -12.60 18.08 19.85
CA PHE A 181 -13.10 16.77 19.45
C PHE A 181 -14.31 16.34 20.31
N TYR A 182 -14.39 16.88 21.53
CA TYR A 182 -15.46 16.66 22.50
C TYR A 182 -16.22 17.96 22.87
N CYS A 183 -16.07 19.04 22.11
CA CYS A 183 -16.69 20.35 22.36
C CYS A 183 -16.24 21.03 23.65
N GLU A 184 -14.96 20.86 23.99
CA GLU A 184 -14.31 21.35 25.21
C GLU A 184 -13.61 22.70 25.08
N ILE A 185 -13.37 23.16 23.84
CA ILE A 185 -12.73 24.43 23.48
C ILE A 185 -13.82 25.46 23.19
#